data_AF-A0A935XD34-F1
#
_entry.id   AF-A0A935XD34-F1
#
_cell.length_a   1.000
_cell.length_b   1.000
_cell.length_c   1.000
_cell.angle_alpha   90.00
_cell.angle_beta   90.00
_cell.angle_gamma   90.00
#
_symmetry.space_group_name_H-M   'P 1'
#
loop_
_entity.id
_entity.type
_entity.pdbx_description
1 polymer ?
#
loop_
_entity_poly.entity_id
_entity_poly.type
_entity_poly.pdbx_seq_one_letter_code
_entity_poly.pdbx_strand_id
1 'polypeptide(L)'
;MIPYCGVVESPFSRASNDRADTTLGIRESMEARCLLVHFAFRPLKMRRRSTRSLRCFVPRALALVGAGVARGLDYPDWQTLLDNMHRRVDSLAKRGQQASKYLKRFDDPLWRAEEYRRLLGKEYFPFLTKTFEQDRGTNAVTKAIVKLPFRHILTTNYDASLERAWNAEHTTPAQCVRWDKEDDLLEFLFRFHEPRYRRIVYVHGRWDAPESIVLTDTDYTSRYVRTEGASKRLFALFAMQRFVFFGFSLADPDLAAIMREVNVAVGSKDKARHFAFIGLGKRDDREVHRSRMMLKFGIKPIFYDASRGHQPLDTLLHALLESCRVTRGGAAKRALTRKAAVAGASRTPAPSVAGAKSIAREKPRRALSPLPSVTDHTDPQKGRFGGMSLRDRCELTAEVTASAHDDGWYDVRFRVRSIDAARPLKGKVRFHLHDTFHTPKRVVTAKNGVASLELLAYGAFTVGAELLDAKVRLELDLATLKSAPREFRLN
;
A
#
# COMPACT_ATOMS: atom_id res chain seq x y z
N MET A 1 -25.57 5.48 33.83
CA MET A 1 -25.60 6.48 34.90
C MET A 1 -25.05 5.79 36.15
N ILE A 2 -23.87 6.22 36.64
CA ILE A 2 -23.32 6.02 38.02
C ILE A 2 -22.87 4.58 38.40
N PRO A 3 -21.79 4.34 39.21
CA PRO A 3 -20.59 5.16 39.54
C PRO A 3 -19.28 4.40 39.97
N TYR A 4 -18.34 5.15 40.58
CA TYR A 4 -17.24 4.80 41.54
C TYR A 4 -15.86 4.40 40.95
N CYS A 5 -14.70 4.87 41.42
CA CYS A 5 -14.30 5.68 42.60
C CYS A 5 -12.91 6.32 42.35
N GLY A 6 -12.60 7.45 43.00
CA GLY A 6 -11.29 8.14 42.94
C GLY A 6 -10.59 8.27 44.29
N VAL A 7 -9.30 8.67 44.26
CA VAL A 7 -8.44 9.29 45.31
C VAL A 7 -7.26 9.94 44.54
N VAL A 8 -6.96 11.25 44.44
CA VAL A 8 -6.59 12.38 45.35
C VAL A 8 -5.10 12.44 45.80
N GLU A 9 -4.35 13.35 45.14
CA GLU A 9 -3.25 14.32 45.54
C GLU A 9 -1.87 13.94 46.19
N SER A 10 -0.75 14.19 45.46
CA SER A 10 0.41 15.16 45.60
C SER A 10 0.91 15.70 46.99
N PRO A 11 2.11 16.36 47.19
CA PRO A 11 3.50 16.33 46.62
C PRO A 11 4.66 16.39 47.69
N PHE A 12 5.95 16.37 47.32
CA PHE A 12 7.04 17.26 47.87
C PHE A 12 8.45 16.99 47.28
N SER A 13 9.23 18.08 47.18
CA SER A 13 10.60 18.22 46.65
C SER A 13 11.74 17.86 47.61
N ARG A 14 12.95 17.52 47.12
CA ARG A 14 14.22 18.28 47.29
C ARG A 14 15.45 17.54 46.75
N ALA A 15 16.47 18.34 46.46
CA ALA A 15 17.75 18.02 45.84
C ALA A 15 18.89 17.78 46.86
N SER A 16 20.02 17.29 46.32
CA SER A 16 21.43 17.58 46.65
C SER A 16 22.29 16.57 47.46
N ASN A 17 23.59 16.62 47.11
CA ASN A 17 24.83 15.98 47.57
C ASN A 17 25.09 14.51 47.16
N ASP A 18 26.11 14.15 46.36
CA ASP A 18 27.53 14.57 46.14
C ASP A 18 28.55 13.72 46.96
N ARG A 19 29.47 13.10 46.20
CA ARG A 19 30.80 12.52 46.52
C ARG A 19 30.98 11.15 47.21
N ALA A 20 31.64 10.28 46.43
CA ALA A 20 32.76 9.35 46.69
C ALA A 20 32.44 8.03 45.95
N ASP A 21 33.23 7.53 45.02
CA ASP A 21 34.58 7.04 45.31
C ASP A 21 35.38 6.85 43.99
N THR A 22 36.50 7.54 43.93
CA THR A 22 37.54 7.49 42.91
C THR A 22 38.45 6.29 43.15
N THR A 23 38.01 5.07 42.84
CA THR A 23 38.93 3.92 42.82
C THR A 23 38.53 2.78 41.87
N LEU A 24 38.16 3.11 40.62
CA LEU A 24 38.10 2.11 39.54
C LEU A 24 38.60 2.63 38.18
N GLY A 25 39.40 3.70 38.19
CA GLY A 25 40.24 4.07 37.06
C GLY A 25 41.60 3.39 37.21
N ILE A 26 41.90 2.42 36.35
CA ILE A 26 43.24 1.88 35.96
C ILE A 26 43.15 0.42 35.42
N ARG A 27 41.98 -0.22 35.40
CA ARG A 27 41.78 -1.52 34.71
C ARG A 27 40.94 -1.51 33.42
N GLU A 28 40.58 -0.35 32.89
CA GLU A 28 39.88 -0.21 31.60
C GLU A 28 40.74 0.40 30.47
N SER A 29 42.09 0.32 30.55
CA SER A 29 42.98 0.88 29.51
C SER A 29 43.53 -0.14 28.50
N MET A 30 43.12 -1.42 28.56
CA MET A 30 43.47 -2.43 27.56
C MET A 30 42.32 -2.90 26.64
N GLU A 31 41.06 -2.68 26.97
CA GLU A 31 39.96 -2.92 26.02
C GLU A 31 39.62 -1.68 25.15
N ALA A 32 40.02 -0.49 25.57
CA ALA A 32 39.82 0.75 24.82
C ALA A 32 40.78 0.93 23.61
N ARG A 33 41.78 0.04 23.42
CA ARG A 33 42.66 0.07 22.24
C ARG A 33 42.28 -0.90 21.10
N CYS A 34 41.26 -1.74 21.29
CA CYS A 34 40.63 -2.48 20.18
C CYS A 34 39.35 -1.81 19.63
N LEU A 35 38.85 -0.76 20.28
CA LEU A 35 37.59 -0.10 19.93
C LEU A 35 37.72 1.21 19.13
N LEU A 36 38.95 1.66 18.85
CA LEU A 36 39.21 2.92 18.13
C LEU A 36 39.67 2.77 16.66
N VAL A 37 39.56 1.57 16.09
CA VAL A 37 39.75 1.32 14.64
C VAL A 37 38.45 0.89 13.94
N HIS A 38 37.30 0.91 14.64
CA HIS A 38 36.01 0.47 14.08
C HIS A 38 34.91 1.54 13.99
N PHE A 39 35.26 2.83 14.13
CA PHE A 39 34.30 3.94 14.06
C PHE A 39 34.45 4.92 12.89
N ALA A 40 35.26 4.60 11.87
CA ALA A 40 35.47 5.50 10.72
C ALA A 40 34.91 5.03 9.35
N PHE A 41 34.31 3.84 9.21
CA PHE A 41 33.86 3.34 7.89
C PHE A 41 32.54 2.55 7.92
N ARG A 42 31.41 3.14 8.35
CA ARG A 42 30.07 2.54 8.10
C ARG A 42 28.89 3.49 7.78
N PRO A 43 28.96 4.46 6.84
CA PRO A 43 27.75 5.08 6.28
C PRO A 43 27.42 4.68 4.82
N LEU A 44 27.91 3.54 4.30
CA LEU A 44 27.64 3.15 2.89
C LEU A 44 26.95 1.80 2.64
N LYS A 45 26.86 0.89 3.62
CA LYS A 45 26.34 -0.48 3.36
C LYS A 45 24.80 -0.58 3.36
N MET A 46 24.08 0.26 4.10
CA MET A 46 22.59 0.26 4.08
C MET A 46 21.99 1.02 2.89
N ARG A 47 22.67 2.06 2.37
CA ARG A 47 22.17 2.89 1.25
C ARG A 47 22.11 2.18 -0.11
N ARG A 48 22.82 1.05 -0.29
CA ARG A 48 23.02 0.42 -1.61
C ARG A 48 22.04 -0.69 -1.98
N ARG A 49 21.27 -1.27 -1.05
CA ARG A 49 20.40 -2.44 -1.34
C ARG A 49 19.00 -2.06 -1.86
N SER A 50 18.36 -1.01 -1.34
CA SER A 50 17.02 -0.57 -1.79
C SER A 50 17.06 0.23 -3.10
N THR A 51 18.08 1.07 -3.29
CA THR A 51 18.27 1.90 -4.50
C THR A 51 18.75 1.10 -5.71
N ARG A 52 19.51 0.01 -5.52
CA ARG A 52 19.96 -0.88 -6.61
C ARG A 52 18.81 -1.53 -7.37
N SER A 53 17.76 -1.99 -6.66
CA SER A 53 16.60 -2.58 -7.34
C SER A 53 15.82 -1.51 -8.11
N LEU A 54 15.63 -0.32 -7.53
CA LEU A 54 14.83 0.74 -8.15
C LEU A 54 15.48 1.29 -9.43
N ARG A 55 16.81 1.44 -9.42
CA ARG A 55 17.62 1.95 -10.55
C ARG A 55 17.33 1.30 -11.90
N CYS A 56 17.15 -0.03 -11.94
CA CYS A 56 16.89 -0.76 -13.18
C CYS A 56 15.46 -0.54 -13.72
N PHE A 57 14.53 -0.12 -12.86
CA PHE A 57 13.11 0.02 -13.20
C PHE A 57 12.71 1.44 -13.54
N VAL A 58 13.34 2.47 -12.96
CA VAL A 58 12.95 3.88 -13.16
C VAL A 58 12.78 4.25 -14.64
N PRO A 59 13.68 3.88 -15.58
CA PRO A 59 13.52 4.16 -17.01
C PRO A 59 12.24 3.60 -17.68
N ARG A 60 11.61 2.61 -17.06
CA ARG A 60 10.41 1.92 -17.54
C ARG A 60 9.23 2.08 -16.58
N ALA A 61 9.40 2.81 -15.48
CA ALA A 61 8.38 3.02 -14.47
C ALA A 61 7.63 4.32 -14.73
N LEU A 62 6.41 4.37 -14.22
CA LEU A 62 5.63 5.59 -14.07
C LEU A 62 5.88 6.18 -12.68
N ALA A 63 5.95 7.50 -12.58
CA ALA A 63 5.84 8.17 -11.29
C ALA A 63 4.37 8.48 -11.00
N LEU A 64 3.91 8.35 -9.75
CA LEU A 64 2.65 8.94 -9.30
C LEU A 64 2.94 9.89 -8.15
N VAL A 65 2.59 11.16 -8.34
CA VAL A 65 2.94 12.26 -7.45
C VAL A 65 1.68 12.82 -6.81
N GLY A 66 1.60 12.74 -5.49
CA GLY A 66 0.53 13.31 -4.68
C GLY A 66 0.94 14.60 -3.94
N ALA A 67 -0.01 15.15 -3.17
CA ALA A 67 0.09 16.49 -2.59
C ALA A 67 1.26 16.61 -1.59
N GLY A 68 1.72 15.47 -1.03
CA GLY A 68 2.87 15.45 -0.14
C GLY A 68 4.19 15.91 -0.77
N VAL A 69 4.31 15.92 -2.12
CA VAL A 69 5.50 16.42 -2.83
C VAL A 69 5.52 17.95 -2.95
N ALA A 70 4.36 18.59 -2.96
CA ALA A 70 4.24 20.04 -2.98
C ALA A 70 4.40 20.68 -1.59
N ARG A 71 4.65 19.87 -0.54
CA ARG A 71 4.94 20.37 0.81
C ARG A 71 6.19 21.27 0.78
N GLY A 72 6.03 22.48 1.32
CA GLY A 72 7.05 23.55 1.25
C GLY A 72 6.91 24.50 0.06
N LEU A 73 5.90 24.31 -0.79
CA LEU A 73 5.49 25.27 -1.82
C LEU A 73 4.13 25.89 -1.47
N ASP A 74 3.68 25.84 -0.22
CA ASP A 74 2.40 26.43 0.25
C ASP A 74 1.12 26.09 -0.55
N TYR A 75 1.14 24.99 -1.32
CA TYR A 75 -0.09 24.40 -1.85
C TYR A 75 -0.80 23.60 -0.76
N PRO A 76 -2.12 23.73 -0.61
CA PRO A 76 -2.85 22.97 0.38
C PRO A 76 -2.87 21.49 -0.01
N ASP A 77 -2.62 20.60 0.96
CA ASP A 77 -3.03 19.20 0.83
C ASP A 77 -4.55 19.06 1.04
N TRP A 78 -5.06 17.84 0.90
CA TRP A 78 -6.49 17.56 0.96
C TRP A 78 -7.17 18.12 2.21
N GLN A 79 -6.58 17.89 3.38
CA GLN A 79 -7.12 18.34 4.65
C GLN A 79 -7.09 19.87 4.73
N THR A 80 -5.97 20.48 4.34
CA THR A 80 -5.83 21.94 4.32
C THR A 80 -6.81 22.59 3.34
N LEU A 81 -7.08 21.97 2.20
CA LEU A 81 -8.05 22.44 1.22
C LEU A 81 -9.47 22.43 1.80
N LEU A 82 -9.88 21.34 2.45
CA LEU A 82 -11.18 21.27 3.14
C LEU A 82 -11.30 22.32 4.25
N ASP A 83 -10.23 22.57 5.00
CA ASP A 83 -10.22 23.61 6.03
C ASP A 83 -10.30 25.02 5.42
N ASN A 84 -9.69 25.25 4.25
CA ASN A 84 -9.84 26.50 3.51
C ASN A 84 -11.27 26.70 3.00
N MET A 85 -11.90 25.66 2.46
CA MET A 85 -13.29 25.68 2.03
C MET A 85 -14.22 25.95 3.21
N HIS A 86 -14.00 25.29 4.35
CA HIS A 86 -14.73 25.51 5.59
C HIS A 86 -14.68 26.99 6.01
N ARG A 87 -13.47 27.58 6.06
CA ARG A 87 -13.31 29.00 6.40
C ARG A 87 -14.01 29.92 5.42
N ARG A 88 -13.97 29.60 4.11
CA ARG A 88 -14.68 30.39 3.11
C ARG A 88 -16.19 30.32 3.31
N VAL A 89 -16.75 29.13 3.53
CA VAL A 89 -18.19 28.94 3.81
C VAL A 89 -18.60 29.62 5.11
N ASP A 90 -17.77 29.55 6.15
CA ASP A 90 -18.01 30.23 7.43
C ASP A 90 -18.03 31.76 7.29
N SER A 91 -17.26 32.30 6.33
CA SER A 91 -17.28 33.74 6.01
C SER A 91 -18.54 34.19 5.25
N LEU A 92 -19.37 33.26 4.76
CA LEU A 92 -20.63 33.59 4.10
C LEU A 92 -21.69 34.04 5.12
N ALA A 93 -22.84 34.55 4.64
CA ALA A 93 -23.97 34.97 5.48
C ALA A 93 -24.40 33.89 6.50
N LYS A 94 -25.24 34.24 7.49
CA LYS A 94 -25.65 33.38 8.63
C LYS A 94 -25.89 31.89 8.31
N ARG A 95 -26.49 31.58 7.14
CA ARG A 95 -26.71 30.20 6.67
C ARG A 95 -25.40 29.41 6.46
N GLY A 96 -24.36 30.03 5.93
CA GLY A 96 -23.02 29.44 5.77
C GLY A 96 -22.35 29.15 7.11
N GLN A 97 -22.41 30.10 8.06
CA GLN A 97 -21.88 29.94 9.43
C GLN A 97 -22.56 28.81 10.21
N GLN A 98 -23.87 28.65 10.05
CA GLN A 98 -24.59 27.54 10.68
C GLN A 98 -24.16 26.21 10.06
N ALA A 99 -24.17 26.12 8.73
CA ALA A 99 -23.81 24.91 8.02
C ALA A 99 -22.35 24.48 8.28
N SER A 100 -21.39 25.40 8.26
CA SER A 100 -19.96 25.11 8.53
C SER A 100 -19.76 24.40 9.88
N LYS A 101 -20.44 24.87 10.94
CA LYS A 101 -20.39 24.29 12.29
C LYS A 101 -20.94 22.87 12.36
N TYR A 102 -21.99 22.57 11.61
CA TYR A 102 -22.55 21.22 11.53
C TYR A 102 -21.65 20.29 10.70
N LEU A 103 -21.18 20.74 9.53
CA LEU A 103 -20.39 19.93 8.60
C LEU A 103 -19.07 19.45 9.20
N LYS A 104 -18.41 20.26 10.04
CA LYS A 104 -17.13 19.88 10.68
C LYS A 104 -17.24 18.65 11.60
N ARG A 105 -18.45 18.27 12.03
CA ARG A 105 -18.69 17.13 12.94
C ARG A 105 -18.73 15.77 12.24
N PHE A 106 -18.83 15.74 10.92
CA PHE A 106 -18.93 14.51 10.14
C PHE A 106 -17.54 14.04 9.70
N ASP A 107 -17.25 12.75 9.93
CA ASP A 107 -16.03 12.09 9.47
C ASP A 107 -16.19 11.55 8.03
N ASP A 108 -16.65 12.42 7.13
CA ASP A 108 -16.78 12.15 5.70
C ASP A 108 -16.20 13.34 4.91
N PRO A 109 -14.95 13.26 4.43
CA PRO A 109 -14.31 14.36 3.72
C PRO A 109 -14.90 14.62 2.33
N LEU A 110 -15.38 13.58 1.62
CA LEU A 110 -15.93 13.74 0.26
C LEU A 110 -17.30 14.41 0.31
N TRP A 111 -18.13 13.98 1.26
CA TRP A 111 -19.42 14.61 1.49
C TRP A 111 -19.29 16.04 2.01
N ARG A 112 -18.32 16.32 2.91
CA ARG A 112 -18.03 17.71 3.32
C ARG A 112 -17.63 18.58 2.13
N ALA A 113 -16.81 18.08 1.21
CA ALA A 113 -16.45 18.81 0.00
C ALA A 113 -17.68 19.11 -0.88
N GLU A 114 -18.59 18.14 -1.04
CA GLU A 114 -19.86 18.30 -1.77
C GLU A 114 -20.73 19.40 -1.16
N GLU A 115 -20.92 19.38 0.16
CA GLU A 115 -21.71 20.40 0.83
C GLU A 115 -21.05 21.78 0.79
N TYR A 116 -19.73 21.87 0.90
CA TYR A 116 -19.02 23.13 0.71
C TYR A 116 -19.17 23.65 -0.73
N ARG A 117 -19.08 22.78 -1.75
CA ARG A 117 -19.37 23.16 -3.14
C ARG A 117 -20.77 23.73 -3.28
N ARG A 118 -21.78 23.05 -2.73
CA ARG A 118 -23.18 23.49 -2.75
C ARG A 118 -23.37 24.87 -2.10
N LEU A 119 -22.68 25.12 -0.97
CA LEU A 119 -22.76 26.39 -0.24
C LEU A 119 -21.99 27.54 -0.90
N LEU A 120 -20.84 27.25 -1.51
CA LEU A 120 -20.05 28.23 -2.27
C LEU A 120 -20.73 28.61 -3.59
N GLY A 121 -21.49 27.69 -4.19
CA GLY A 121 -22.22 27.92 -5.44
C GLY A 121 -21.28 28.40 -6.55
N LYS A 122 -21.55 29.58 -7.12
CA LYS A 122 -20.74 30.17 -8.21
C LYS A 122 -19.30 30.49 -7.79
N GLU A 123 -19.00 30.61 -6.50
CA GLU A 123 -17.64 30.88 -6.03
C GLU A 123 -16.75 29.63 -5.96
N TYR A 124 -17.31 28.42 -6.10
CA TYR A 124 -16.57 27.18 -5.92
C TYR A 124 -15.38 27.05 -6.89
N PHE A 125 -15.62 27.17 -8.19
CA PHE A 125 -14.54 27.07 -9.18
C PHE A 125 -13.55 28.24 -9.11
N PRO A 126 -13.98 29.51 -8.99
CA PRO A 126 -13.05 30.63 -8.73
C PRO A 126 -12.18 30.43 -7.48
N PHE A 127 -12.76 29.87 -6.41
CA PHE A 127 -12.02 29.55 -5.19
C PHE A 127 -10.93 28.49 -5.46
N LEU A 128 -11.24 27.43 -6.20
CA LEU A 128 -10.25 26.40 -6.55
C LEU A 128 -9.15 26.95 -7.46
N THR A 129 -9.51 27.67 -8.52
CA THR A 129 -8.54 28.32 -9.42
C THR A 129 -7.60 29.23 -8.63
N LYS A 130 -8.13 30.16 -7.82
CA LYS A 130 -7.31 31.07 -6.99
C LYS A 130 -6.39 30.35 -6.00
N THR A 131 -6.80 29.19 -5.53
CA THR A 131 -6.02 28.38 -4.58
C THR A 131 -4.78 27.78 -5.25
N PHE A 132 -4.91 27.31 -6.50
CA PHE A 132 -3.87 26.52 -7.17
C PHE A 132 -3.15 27.23 -8.34
N GLU A 133 -3.68 28.34 -8.87
CA GLU A 133 -3.07 29.10 -9.97
C GLU A 133 -1.73 29.76 -9.61
N GLN A 134 -1.57 30.10 -8.32
CA GLN A 134 -0.47 30.93 -7.83
C GLN A 134 0.90 30.36 -8.22
N ASP A 135 1.85 31.21 -8.61
CA ASP A 135 3.23 30.78 -8.79
C ASP A 135 3.96 30.67 -7.46
N ARG A 136 3.97 29.44 -6.93
CA ARG A 136 4.70 29.07 -5.72
C ARG A 136 6.04 28.41 -6.01
N GLY A 137 6.53 28.49 -7.24
CA GLY A 137 7.84 28.01 -7.66
C GLY A 137 7.97 26.47 -7.68
N THR A 138 9.15 26.00 -7.29
CA THR A 138 9.57 24.59 -7.35
C THR A 138 10.39 24.24 -6.11
N ASN A 139 10.46 22.96 -5.75
CA ASN A 139 11.32 22.48 -4.66
C ASN A 139 12.32 21.43 -5.18
N ALA A 140 13.26 21.02 -4.32
CA ALA A 140 14.27 20.04 -4.69
C ALA A 140 13.66 18.69 -5.11
N VAL A 141 12.55 18.28 -4.48
CA VAL A 141 11.85 17.03 -4.76
C VAL A 141 11.19 17.05 -6.15
N THR A 142 10.44 18.10 -6.52
CA THR A 142 9.81 18.21 -7.84
C THR A 142 10.87 18.25 -8.95
N LYS A 143 11.95 19.03 -8.75
CA LYS A 143 13.12 19.06 -9.64
C LYS A 143 13.76 17.68 -9.81
N ALA A 144 13.90 16.93 -8.72
CA ALA A 144 14.50 15.61 -8.77
C ALA A 144 13.60 14.59 -9.51
N ILE A 145 12.28 14.63 -9.29
CA ILE A 145 11.31 13.74 -9.96
C ILE A 145 11.31 13.96 -11.47
N VAL A 146 11.32 15.21 -11.95
CA VAL A 146 11.34 15.49 -13.40
C VAL A 146 12.67 15.09 -14.04
N LYS A 147 13.80 15.20 -13.33
CA LYS A 147 15.12 14.74 -13.79
C LYS A 147 15.25 13.21 -13.84
N LEU A 148 14.54 12.50 -12.96
CA LEU A 148 14.55 11.04 -12.98
C LEU A 148 13.94 10.54 -14.28
N PRO A 149 14.50 9.49 -14.91
CA PRO A 149 14.10 9.07 -16.24
C PRO A 149 12.79 8.26 -16.25
N PHE A 150 11.76 8.66 -15.50
CA PHE A 150 10.45 8.03 -15.57
C PHE A 150 9.87 8.12 -16.98
N ARG A 151 9.08 7.12 -17.36
CA ARG A 151 8.46 7.07 -18.68
C ARG A 151 7.41 8.18 -18.84
N HIS A 152 6.50 8.27 -17.87
CA HIS A 152 5.58 9.39 -17.69
C HIS A 152 5.46 9.70 -16.20
N ILE A 153 5.00 10.91 -15.88
CA ILE A 153 4.68 11.33 -14.51
C ILE A 153 3.17 11.51 -14.44
N LEU A 154 2.50 10.76 -13.57
CA LEU A 154 1.09 10.96 -13.23
C LEU A 154 1.02 11.76 -11.94
N THR A 155 -0.02 12.58 -11.80
CA THR A 155 -0.26 13.33 -10.56
C THR A 155 -1.76 13.42 -10.25
N THR A 156 -2.06 13.40 -8.95
CA THR A 156 -3.38 13.71 -8.39
C THR A 156 -3.45 15.15 -7.87
N ASN A 157 -2.39 15.94 -8.07
CA ASN A 157 -2.35 17.34 -7.67
C ASN A 157 -2.97 18.19 -8.77
N TYR A 158 -3.50 19.36 -8.38
CA TYR A 158 -4.10 20.30 -9.33
C TYR A 158 -3.12 21.40 -9.77
N ASP A 159 -2.05 21.63 -9.00
CA ASP A 159 -1.06 22.71 -9.21
C ASP A 159 -0.04 22.42 -10.33
N ALA A 160 0.65 23.47 -10.78
CA ALA A 160 1.64 23.40 -11.85
C ALA A 160 3.09 23.14 -11.39
N SER A 161 3.34 22.73 -10.13
CA SER A 161 4.71 22.61 -9.60
C SER A 161 5.60 21.64 -10.37
N LEU A 162 5.04 20.57 -10.94
CA LEU A 162 5.78 19.62 -11.78
C LEU A 162 6.13 20.20 -13.15
N GLU A 163 5.24 21.00 -13.75
CA GLU A 163 5.48 21.67 -15.03
C GLU A 163 6.56 22.72 -14.89
N ARG A 164 6.49 23.53 -13.81
CA ARG A 164 7.52 24.51 -13.49
C ARG A 164 8.86 23.85 -13.24
N ALA A 165 8.88 22.76 -12.48
CA ALA A 165 10.11 22.00 -12.25
C ALA A 165 10.67 21.43 -13.55
N TRP A 166 9.81 20.94 -14.45
CA TRP A 166 10.23 20.46 -15.76
C TRP A 166 10.88 21.57 -16.57
N ASN A 167 10.20 22.71 -16.71
CA ASN A 167 10.66 23.85 -17.50
C ASN A 167 11.94 24.48 -16.95
N ALA A 168 12.16 24.40 -15.63
CA ALA A 168 13.40 24.85 -15.01
C ALA A 168 14.59 23.91 -15.25
N GLU A 169 14.33 22.65 -15.61
CA GLU A 169 15.36 21.59 -15.65
C GLU A 169 15.56 20.98 -17.05
N HIS A 170 14.74 21.35 -18.03
CA HIS A 170 14.77 20.88 -19.40
C HIS A 170 14.63 22.04 -20.38
N THR A 171 15.26 21.91 -21.55
CA THR A 171 15.21 22.93 -22.61
C THR A 171 13.90 22.90 -23.40
N THR A 172 13.17 21.79 -23.35
CA THR A 172 11.86 21.63 -24.01
C THR A 172 10.75 21.83 -22.99
N PRO A 173 9.64 22.51 -23.35
CA PRO A 173 8.54 22.74 -22.43
C PRO A 173 7.89 21.42 -21.98
N ALA A 174 7.29 21.46 -20.80
CA ALA A 174 6.47 20.37 -20.28
C ALA A 174 5.29 20.10 -21.22
N GLN A 175 5.02 18.83 -21.49
CA GLN A 175 3.84 18.41 -22.26
C GLN A 175 2.88 17.69 -21.32
N CYS A 176 1.68 18.25 -21.18
CA CYS A 176 0.68 17.79 -20.21
C CYS A 176 -0.47 17.07 -20.90
N VAL A 177 -1.09 16.14 -20.18
CA VAL A 177 -2.30 15.41 -20.59
C VAL A 177 -3.30 15.48 -19.45
N ARG A 178 -4.54 15.78 -19.78
CA ARG A 178 -5.67 15.79 -18.84
C ARG A 178 -6.44 14.49 -18.94
N TRP A 179 -6.67 13.82 -17.81
CA TRP A 179 -7.34 12.52 -17.81
C TRP A 179 -8.82 12.58 -18.21
N ASP A 180 -9.44 13.75 -18.11
CA ASP A 180 -10.83 13.98 -18.51
C ASP A 180 -11.01 14.34 -20.00
N LYS A 181 -9.92 14.55 -20.73
CA LYS A 181 -9.93 14.82 -22.18
C LYS A 181 -9.65 13.52 -22.94
N GLU A 182 -10.71 12.89 -23.45
CA GLU A 182 -10.63 11.56 -24.06
C GLU A 182 -9.65 11.52 -25.25
N ASP A 183 -9.70 12.48 -26.17
CA ASP A 183 -8.81 12.51 -27.34
C ASP A 183 -7.32 12.61 -26.94
N ASP A 184 -6.99 13.52 -26.01
CA ASP A 184 -5.63 13.67 -25.48
C ASP A 184 -5.16 12.38 -24.77
N LEU A 185 -6.08 11.72 -24.06
CA LEU A 185 -5.79 10.48 -23.34
C LEU A 185 -5.59 9.30 -24.29
N LEU A 186 -6.38 9.20 -25.36
CA LEU A 186 -6.23 8.15 -26.38
C LEU A 186 -4.92 8.30 -27.14
N GLU A 187 -4.58 9.53 -27.57
CA GLU A 187 -3.28 9.84 -28.18
C GLU A 187 -2.13 9.49 -27.22
N PHE A 188 -2.26 9.85 -25.94
CA PHE A 188 -1.29 9.48 -24.92
C PHE A 188 -1.11 7.96 -24.80
N LEU A 189 -2.20 7.19 -24.78
CA LEU A 189 -2.16 5.74 -24.65
C LEU A 189 -1.59 5.07 -25.90
N PHE A 190 -1.92 5.58 -27.10
CA PHE A 190 -1.38 5.10 -28.37
C PHE A 190 0.15 5.27 -28.40
N ARG A 191 0.62 6.45 -27.99
CA ARG A 191 2.04 6.82 -27.99
C ARG A 191 2.76 6.50 -26.70
N PHE A 192 2.09 5.84 -25.76
CA PHE A 192 2.63 5.45 -24.46
C PHE A 192 3.97 4.71 -24.62
N HIS A 193 4.07 3.92 -25.70
CA HIS A 193 5.24 3.25 -26.34
C HIS A 193 6.54 4.08 -26.50
N GLU A 194 6.39 5.32 -26.91
CA GLU A 194 7.39 5.99 -27.73
C GLU A 194 8.59 6.51 -26.92
N PRO A 195 9.82 6.22 -27.38
CA PRO A 195 10.99 6.89 -26.84
C PRO A 195 10.87 8.41 -27.00
N ARG A 196 11.18 9.17 -25.94
CA ARG A 196 11.11 10.65 -25.90
C ARG A 196 9.69 11.27 -25.83
N TYR A 197 8.63 10.48 -25.96
CA TYR A 197 7.26 10.93 -25.69
C TYR A 197 6.97 10.85 -24.18
N ARG A 198 7.50 11.81 -23.41
CA ARG A 198 7.24 11.89 -21.95
C ARG A 198 6.12 12.89 -21.69
N ARG A 199 5.22 12.56 -20.76
CA ARG A 199 4.05 13.38 -20.40
C ARG A 199 3.94 13.55 -18.90
N ILE A 200 3.39 14.68 -18.48
CA ILE A 200 2.84 14.90 -17.15
C ILE A 200 1.32 14.75 -17.27
N VAL A 201 0.74 13.78 -16.56
CA VAL A 201 -0.66 13.40 -16.72
C VAL A 201 -1.42 13.73 -15.44
N TYR A 202 -2.43 14.60 -15.55
CA TYR A 202 -3.28 15.05 -14.44
C TYR A 202 -4.49 14.13 -14.30
N VAL A 203 -4.44 13.24 -13.31
CA VAL A 203 -5.46 12.20 -13.07
C VAL A 203 -6.72 12.79 -12.47
N HIS A 204 -6.59 13.81 -11.62
CA HIS A 204 -7.69 14.43 -10.89
C HIS A 204 -8.05 15.84 -11.39
N GLY A 205 -7.68 16.18 -12.62
CA GLY A 205 -7.90 17.52 -13.17
C GLY A 205 -6.79 18.51 -12.82
N ARG A 206 -6.95 19.75 -13.27
CA ARG A 206 -5.95 20.83 -13.17
C ARG A 206 -6.59 22.17 -12.87
N TRP A 207 -5.85 23.06 -12.21
CA TRP A 207 -6.34 24.36 -11.73
C TRP A 207 -6.89 25.29 -12.84
N ASP A 208 -6.37 25.20 -14.06
CA ASP A 208 -6.76 26.02 -15.22
C ASP A 208 -7.98 25.46 -15.97
N ALA A 209 -8.52 24.35 -15.48
CA ALA A 209 -9.79 23.76 -15.90
C ALA A 209 -10.50 23.23 -14.65
N PRO A 210 -10.97 24.11 -13.76
CA PRO A 210 -11.44 23.74 -12.43
C PRO A 210 -12.65 22.78 -12.47
N GLU A 211 -13.40 22.72 -13.56
CA GLU A 211 -14.49 21.76 -13.78
C GLU A 211 -13.99 20.31 -13.95
N SER A 212 -12.72 20.13 -14.29
CA SER A 212 -12.09 18.81 -14.40
C SER A 212 -11.64 18.22 -13.06
N ILE A 213 -11.62 19.06 -12.01
CA ILE A 213 -11.12 18.71 -10.68
C ILE A 213 -11.98 17.62 -10.05
N VAL A 214 -11.32 16.58 -9.52
CA VAL A 214 -11.96 15.52 -8.73
C VAL A 214 -11.76 15.82 -7.26
N LEU A 215 -12.82 16.33 -6.60
CA LEU A 215 -12.77 16.72 -5.18
C LEU A 215 -13.98 16.23 -4.37
N THR A 216 -15.20 16.32 -4.93
CA THR A 216 -16.43 15.95 -4.22
C THR A 216 -16.86 14.51 -4.50
N ASP A 217 -17.77 13.97 -3.68
CA ASP A 217 -18.34 12.64 -3.89
C ASP A 217 -18.92 12.46 -5.31
N THR A 218 -19.62 13.48 -5.82
CA THR A 218 -20.13 13.50 -7.20
C THR A 218 -19.01 13.44 -8.24
N ASP A 219 -17.90 14.16 -8.00
CA ASP A 219 -16.77 14.15 -8.95
C ASP A 219 -16.09 12.78 -9.01
N TYR A 220 -15.89 12.12 -7.85
CA TYR A 220 -15.33 10.76 -7.79
C TYR A 220 -16.26 9.75 -8.45
N THR A 221 -17.56 9.78 -8.11
CA THR A 221 -18.57 8.92 -8.75
C THR A 221 -18.60 9.12 -10.26
N SER A 222 -18.55 10.37 -10.72
CA SER A 222 -18.48 10.67 -12.15
C SER A 222 -17.22 10.07 -12.80
N ARG A 223 -16.05 10.27 -12.18
CA ARG A 223 -14.76 9.85 -12.73
C ARG A 223 -14.54 8.34 -12.72
N TYR A 224 -14.91 7.65 -11.65
CA TYR A 224 -14.53 6.25 -11.45
C TYR A 224 -15.66 5.24 -11.66
N VAL A 225 -16.92 5.67 -11.49
CA VAL A 225 -18.11 4.81 -11.61
C VAL A 225 -18.85 5.05 -12.92
N ARG A 226 -19.20 6.32 -13.23
CA ARG A 226 -20.07 6.64 -14.39
C ARG A 226 -19.30 6.76 -15.70
N THR A 227 -18.07 7.26 -15.68
CA THR A 227 -17.25 7.36 -16.89
C THR A 227 -16.77 5.98 -17.29
N GLU A 228 -17.32 5.44 -18.37
CA GLU A 228 -16.88 4.16 -18.91
C GLU A 228 -15.39 4.22 -19.25
N GLY A 229 -14.61 3.33 -18.63
CA GLY A 229 -13.21 3.11 -18.99
C GLY A 229 -12.18 3.91 -18.20
N ALA A 230 -12.52 5.02 -17.53
CA ALA A 230 -11.51 5.79 -16.78
C ALA A 230 -10.86 4.99 -15.64
N SER A 231 -11.67 4.31 -14.82
CA SER A 231 -11.19 3.37 -13.79
C SER A 231 -10.49 2.16 -14.39
N LYS A 232 -11.03 1.58 -15.47
CA LYS A 232 -10.44 0.43 -16.19
C LYS A 232 -9.06 0.75 -16.78
N ARG A 233 -8.86 1.95 -17.34
CA ARG A 233 -7.58 2.44 -17.86
C ARG A 233 -6.56 2.56 -16.74
N LEU A 234 -6.95 3.14 -15.61
CA LEU A 234 -6.07 3.29 -14.46
C LEU A 234 -5.72 1.92 -13.85
N PHE A 235 -6.70 1.01 -13.74
CA PHE A 235 -6.48 -0.39 -13.38
C PHE A 235 -5.47 -1.05 -14.32
N ALA A 236 -5.63 -0.93 -15.63
CA ALA A 236 -4.73 -1.52 -16.62
C ALA A 236 -3.30 -0.96 -16.49
N LEU A 237 -3.15 0.35 -16.28
CA LEU A 237 -1.84 0.95 -16.03
C LEU A 237 -1.20 0.36 -14.77
N PHE A 238 -1.91 0.29 -13.64
CA PHE A 238 -1.36 -0.32 -12.42
C PHE A 238 -1.06 -1.81 -12.58
N ALA A 239 -1.90 -2.54 -13.31
CA ALA A 239 -1.68 -3.96 -13.54
C ALA A 239 -0.45 -4.24 -14.41
N MET A 240 -0.25 -3.44 -15.47
CA MET A 240 0.77 -3.70 -16.48
C MET A 240 2.08 -2.96 -16.24
N GLN A 241 2.03 -1.78 -15.60
CA GLN A 241 3.18 -0.90 -15.42
C GLN A 241 3.66 -0.88 -13.95
N ARG A 242 4.96 -0.63 -13.76
CA ARG A 242 5.51 -0.41 -12.42
C ARG A 242 5.37 1.07 -12.07
N PHE A 243 4.91 1.33 -10.85
CA PHE A 243 4.77 2.70 -10.33
C PHE A 243 5.77 2.98 -9.22
N VAL A 244 6.23 4.22 -9.16
CA VAL A 244 6.94 4.79 -8.02
C VAL A 244 6.12 5.97 -7.48
N PHE A 245 5.63 5.83 -6.25
CA PHE A 245 4.77 6.81 -5.59
C PHE A 245 5.58 7.79 -4.74
N PHE A 246 5.21 9.07 -4.82
CA PHE A 246 5.79 10.17 -4.06
C PHE A 246 4.68 11.01 -3.41
N GLY A 247 4.85 11.39 -2.14
CA GLY A 247 3.86 12.24 -1.44
C GLY A 247 2.47 11.62 -1.37
N PHE A 248 2.42 10.29 -1.38
CA PHE A 248 1.20 9.50 -1.50
C PHE A 248 0.82 8.90 -0.15
N SER A 249 -0.38 9.19 0.32
CA SER A 249 -0.90 8.71 1.61
C SER A 249 -1.96 7.61 1.50
N LEU A 250 -2.33 7.19 0.27
CA LEU A 250 -3.51 6.33 0.01
C LEU A 250 -4.81 6.89 0.64
N ALA A 251 -4.87 8.19 0.89
CA ALA A 251 -6.05 8.86 1.44
C ALA A 251 -7.20 8.93 0.44
N ASP A 252 -6.90 8.83 -0.86
CA ASP A 252 -7.88 8.68 -1.92
C ASP A 252 -8.49 7.25 -1.87
N PRO A 253 -9.78 7.11 -1.51
CA PRO A 253 -10.44 5.82 -1.36
C PRO A 253 -10.54 5.04 -2.68
N ASP A 254 -10.84 5.73 -3.78
CA ASP A 254 -11.04 5.14 -5.11
C ASP A 254 -9.73 4.65 -5.71
N LEU A 255 -8.67 5.47 -5.62
CA LEU A 255 -7.35 5.04 -6.04
C LEU A 255 -6.86 3.86 -5.20
N ALA A 256 -7.11 3.89 -3.89
CA ALA A 256 -6.81 2.79 -2.99
C ALA A 256 -7.65 1.52 -3.29
N ALA A 257 -8.89 1.67 -3.80
CA ALA A 257 -9.74 0.57 -4.21
C ALA A 257 -9.21 -0.08 -5.49
N ILE A 258 -8.91 0.71 -6.52
CA ILE A 258 -8.31 0.22 -7.78
C ILE A 258 -6.98 -0.49 -7.49
N MET A 259 -6.11 0.09 -6.64
CA MET A 259 -4.84 -0.55 -6.28
C MET A 259 -5.03 -1.87 -5.52
N ARG A 260 -6.06 -1.99 -4.67
CA ARG A 260 -6.41 -3.25 -4.01
C ARG A 260 -6.85 -4.29 -5.04
N GLU A 261 -7.73 -3.90 -5.94
CA GLU A 261 -8.23 -4.75 -7.02
C GLU A 261 -7.07 -5.28 -7.89
N VAL A 262 -6.15 -4.39 -8.29
CA VAL A 262 -4.94 -4.76 -9.04
C VAL A 262 -4.07 -5.74 -8.25
N ASN A 263 -3.87 -5.50 -6.96
CA ASN A 263 -3.06 -6.38 -6.13
C ASN A 263 -3.72 -7.76 -5.95
N VAL A 264 -5.05 -7.83 -5.91
CA VAL A 264 -5.79 -9.10 -5.94
C VAL A 264 -5.63 -9.80 -7.30
N ALA A 265 -5.79 -9.06 -8.39
CA ALA A 265 -5.80 -9.63 -9.74
C ALA A 265 -4.42 -10.10 -10.23
N VAL A 266 -3.37 -9.31 -9.97
CA VAL A 266 -2.03 -9.51 -10.55
C VAL A 266 -0.86 -9.37 -9.56
N GLY A 267 -1.16 -9.30 -8.26
CA GLY A 267 -0.17 -9.23 -7.19
C GLY A 267 0.55 -10.56 -6.95
N SER A 268 1.66 -10.49 -6.21
CA SER A 268 2.44 -11.67 -5.81
C SER A 268 2.90 -11.51 -4.37
N LYS A 269 2.78 -12.56 -3.56
CA LYS A 269 3.13 -12.56 -2.13
C LYS A 269 4.59 -12.18 -1.87
N ASP A 270 5.49 -12.55 -2.78
CA ASP A 270 6.94 -12.37 -2.58
C ASP A 270 7.52 -11.19 -3.37
N LYS A 271 6.72 -10.55 -4.23
CA LYS A 271 7.21 -9.53 -5.17
C LYS A 271 6.25 -8.36 -5.27
N ALA A 272 6.68 -7.23 -4.72
CA ALA A 272 6.02 -5.96 -4.97
C ALA A 272 6.18 -5.52 -6.43
N ARG A 273 5.06 -5.09 -7.01
CA ARG A 273 5.00 -4.50 -8.34
C ARG A 273 5.43 -3.03 -8.30
N HIS A 274 4.95 -2.32 -7.30
CA HIS A 274 5.16 -0.88 -7.16
C HIS A 274 6.11 -0.56 -6.00
N PHE A 275 6.55 0.69 -5.95
CA PHE A 275 7.37 1.23 -4.86
C PHE A 275 6.78 2.55 -4.38
N ALA A 276 6.90 2.87 -3.10
CA ALA A 276 6.49 4.18 -2.58
C ALA A 276 7.54 4.74 -1.64
N PHE A 277 7.86 6.03 -1.75
CA PHE A 277 8.64 6.72 -0.73
C PHE A 277 7.72 7.17 0.40
N ILE A 278 7.94 6.65 1.60
CA ILE A 278 7.09 6.90 2.76
C ILE A 278 7.92 7.52 3.89
N GLY A 279 7.51 8.70 4.35
CA GLY A 279 8.08 9.32 5.53
C GLY A 279 7.49 8.70 6.78
N LEU A 280 8.33 8.29 7.74
CA LEU A 280 7.91 7.79 9.04
C LEU A 280 8.37 8.75 10.15
N GLY A 281 7.48 9.02 11.10
CA GLY A 281 7.77 9.66 12.38
C GLY A 281 8.31 8.68 13.41
N LYS A 282 8.69 9.21 14.58
CA LYS A 282 9.30 8.41 15.67
C LYS A 282 8.35 7.35 16.28
N ARG A 283 7.05 7.57 16.19
CA ARG A 283 6.01 6.70 16.77
C ARG A 283 5.44 5.70 15.76
N ASP A 284 5.87 5.75 14.50
CA ASP A 284 5.30 4.90 13.46
C ASP A 284 5.93 3.50 13.48
N ASP A 285 5.10 2.47 13.43
CA ASP A 285 5.56 1.09 13.28
C ASP A 285 5.90 0.78 11.81
N ARG A 286 7.21 0.75 11.52
CA ARG A 286 7.74 0.47 10.20
C ARG A 286 7.27 -0.87 9.60
N GLU A 287 7.12 -1.89 10.42
CA GLU A 287 6.75 -3.23 9.94
C GLU A 287 5.25 -3.31 9.67
N VAL A 288 4.42 -2.69 10.49
CA VAL A 288 2.98 -2.54 10.22
C VAL A 288 2.76 -1.76 8.93
N HIS A 289 3.45 -0.64 8.73
CA HIS A 289 3.39 0.12 7.47
C HIS A 289 3.83 -0.74 6.28
N ARG A 290 4.92 -1.51 6.42
CA ARG A 290 5.41 -2.41 5.36
C ARG A 290 4.38 -3.47 5.02
N SER A 291 3.86 -4.17 6.03
CA SER A 291 2.88 -5.23 5.88
C SER A 291 1.61 -4.70 5.21
N ARG A 292 1.09 -3.56 5.67
CA ARG A 292 -0.06 -2.89 5.04
C ARG A 292 0.20 -2.57 3.56
N MET A 293 1.32 -1.95 3.23
CA MET A 293 1.64 -1.55 1.85
C MET A 293 1.83 -2.75 0.92
N MET A 294 2.55 -3.76 1.39
CA MET A 294 2.84 -4.98 0.62
C MET A 294 1.58 -5.83 0.42
N LEU A 295 0.86 -6.15 1.51
CA LEU A 295 -0.26 -7.09 1.47
C LEU A 295 -1.52 -6.49 0.86
N LYS A 296 -1.81 -5.21 1.15
CA LYS A 296 -3.04 -4.57 0.68
C LYS A 296 -2.90 -3.98 -0.73
N PHE A 297 -1.72 -3.46 -1.08
CA PHE A 297 -1.53 -2.66 -2.29
C PHE A 297 -0.42 -3.16 -3.23
N GLY A 298 0.33 -4.19 -2.85
CA GLY A 298 1.46 -4.68 -3.67
C GLY A 298 2.59 -3.65 -3.83
N ILE A 299 2.68 -2.70 -2.88
CA ILE A 299 3.64 -1.59 -2.86
C ILE A 299 4.78 -1.93 -1.91
N LYS A 300 6.02 -1.87 -2.38
CA LYS A 300 7.20 -1.94 -1.52
C LYS A 300 7.58 -0.55 -1.02
N PRO A 301 7.43 -0.25 0.28
CA PRO A 301 7.79 1.05 0.79
C PRO A 301 9.31 1.21 0.91
N ILE A 302 9.76 2.43 0.62
CA ILE A 302 11.11 2.94 0.82
C ILE A 302 10.98 4.02 1.89
N PHE A 303 11.30 3.64 3.12
CA PHE A 303 11.12 4.53 4.26
C PHE A 303 12.24 5.57 4.35
N TYR A 304 11.86 6.78 4.76
CA TYR A 304 12.77 7.82 5.19
C TYR A 304 12.27 8.44 6.49
N ASP A 305 13.18 9.02 7.27
CA ASP A 305 12.84 9.72 8.50
C ASP A 305 12.16 11.05 8.15
N ALA A 306 10.92 11.24 8.61
CA ALA A 306 10.16 12.47 8.43
C ALA A 306 9.91 13.22 9.75
N SER A 307 10.55 12.80 10.85
CA SER A 307 10.33 13.35 12.19
C SER A 307 10.71 14.83 12.33
N ARG A 308 11.58 15.34 11.44
CA ARG A 308 12.02 16.75 11.41
C ARG A 308 11.73 17.42 10.06
N GLY A 309 10.76 16.88 9.31
CA GLY A 309 10.44 17.33 7.96
C GLY A 309 10.90 16.34 6.87
N HIS A 310 10.62 16.69 5.61
CA HIS A 310 10.77 15.78 4.48
C HIS A 310 12.09 15.93 3.70
N GLN A 311 13.04 16.74 4.18
CA GLN A 311 14.35 16.94 3.54
C GLN A 311 15.11 15.62 3.27
N PRO A 312 15.01 14.55 4.09
CA PRO A 312 15.66 13.27 3.79
C PRO A 312 15.17 12.61 2.49
N LEU A 313 13.96 12.91 2.02
CA LEU A 313 13.48 12.45 0.71
C LEU A 313 14.32 13.02 -0.42
N ASP A 314 14.67 14.30 -0.35
CA ASP A 314 15.50 14.96 -1.34
C ASP A 314 16.86 14.27 -1.49
N THR A 315 17.51 13.98 -0.36
CA THR A 315 18.78 13.24 -0.33
C THR A 315 18.67 11.85 -0.99
N LEU A 316 17.56 11.14 -0.77
CA LEU A 316 17.32 9.84 -1.40
C LEU A 316 17.12 9.95 -2.92
N LEU A 317 16.42 10.99 -3.36
CA LEU A 317 16.19 11.24 -4.79
C LEU A 317 17.47 11.66 -5.50
N HIS A 318 18.29 12.50 -4.89
CA HIS A 318 19.61 12.84 -5.39
C HIS A 318 20.51 11.60 -5.55
N ALA A 319 20.54 10.73 -4.54
CA ALA A 319 21.28 9.47 -4.64
C ALA A 319 20.73 8.54 -5.75
N LEU A 320 19.41 8.51 -5.96
CA LEU A 320 18.79 7.77 -7.04
C LEU A 320 19.19 8.34 -8.42
N LEU A 321 19.16 9.66 -8.58
CA LEU A 321 19.58 10.36 -9.79
C LEU A 321 21.03 10.06 -10.16
N GLU A 322 21.95 10.17 -9.20
CA GLU A 322 23.36 9.82 -9.39
C GLU A 322 23.52 8.38 -9.85
N SER A 323 22.79 7.45 -9.22
CA SER A 323 22.84 6.04 -9.59
C SER A 323 22.38 5.82 -11.04
N CYS A 324 21.36 6.54 -11.51
CA CYS A 324 20.88 6.47 -12.89
C CYS A 324 21.91 7.02 -13.89
N ARG A 325 22.63 8.11 -13.55
CA ARG A 325 23.69 8.71 -14.40
C ARG A 325 24.87 7.78 -14.62
N VAL A 326 25.38 7.14 -13.56
CA VAL A 326 26.53 6.20 -13.63
C VAL A 326 26.25 5.01 -14.57
N THR A 327 24.98 4.62 -14.75
CA THR A 327 24.59 3.51 -15.64
C THR A 327 24.62 3.90 -17.11
N ARG A 328 24.26 5.14 -17.46
CA ARG A 328 24.29 5.62 -18.85
C ARG A 328 25.74 5.68 -19.36
N GLY A 329 26.68 6.14 -18.52
CA GLY A 329 28.11 6.15 -18.85
C GLY A 329 28.72 4.74 -19.01
N GLY A 330 28.37 3.80 -18.14
CA GLY A 330 28.84 2.41 -18.23
C GLY A 330 28.21 1.60 -19.37
N ALA A 331 26.93 1.85 -19.68
CA ALA A 331 26.25 1.22 -20.81
C ALA A 331 26.77 1.73 -22.17
N ALA A 332 27.08 3.04 -22.27
CA ALA A 332 27.71 3.62 -23.46
C ALA A 332 29.10 3.01 -23.72
N LYS A 333 29.94 2.84 -22.67
CA LYS A 333 31.23 2.13 -22.78
C LYS A 333 31.08 0.66 -23.21
N ARG A 334 30.11 -0.08 -22.65
CA ARG A 334 29.86 -1.50 -23.01
C ARG A 334 29.26 -1.67 -24.41
N ALA A 335 28.49 -0.70 -24.89
CA ALA A 335 27.96 -0.69 -26.25
C ALA A 335 29.07 -0.43 -27.29
N LEU A 336 30.03 0.44 -26.97
CA LEU A 336 31.22 0.68 -27.79
C LEU A 336 32.08 -0.59 -27.91
N THR A 337 32.33 -1.29 -26.80
CA THR A 337 33.12 -2.54 -26.81
C THR A 337 32.41 -3.70 -27.50
N ARG A 338 31.06 -3.75 -27.48
CA ARG A 338 30.29 -4.76 -28.23
C ARG A 338 30.28 -4.51 -29.73
N LYS A 339 30.27 -3.24 -30.18
CA LYS A 339 30.42 -2.91 -31.62
C LYS A 339 31.79 -3.33 -32.17
N ALA A 340 32.84 -3.26 -31.35
CA ALA A 340 34.17 -3.75 -31.73
C ALA A 340 34.26 -5.28 -31.82
N ALA A 341 33.52 -6.02 -30.98
CA ALA A 341 33.56 -7.49 -30.94
C ALA A 341 32.69 -8.17 -32.03
N VAL A 342 31.67 -7.50 -32.58
CA VAL A 342 30.76 -8.06 -33.60
C VAL A 342 31.28 -7.89 -35.03
N ALA A 343 32.37 -7.14 -35.23
CA ALA A 343 32.99 -6.94 -36.54
C ALA A 343 33.91 -8.10 -36.99
N GLY A 344 34.05 -9.18 -36.21
CA GLY A 344 35.08 -10.20 -36.42
C GLY A 344 34.65 -11.67 -36.53
N ALA A 345 33.36 -12.02 -36.62
CA ALA A 345 32.95 -13.42 -36.64
C ALA A 345 32.15 -13.79 -37.90
N SER A 346 32.80 -14.57 -38.77
CA SER A 346 32.27 -15.17 -40.00
C SER A 346 31.22 -16.27 -39.72
N ARG A 347 30.32 -16.45 -40.69
CA ARG A 347 29.16 -17.36 -40.69
C ARG A 347 29.60 -18.81 -40.90
N THR A 348 29.05 -19.74 -40.12
CA THR A 348 28.91 -21.16 -40.46
C THR A 348 27.50 -21.66 -40.15
N PRO A 349 26.97 -22.66 -40.89
CA PRO A 349 25.57 -23.06 -40.81
C PRO A 349 25.32 -24.18 -39.78
N ALA A 350 24.05 -24.28 -39.37
CA ALA A 350 23.53 -25.10 -38.28
C ALA A 350 23.51 -26.61 -38.56
N PRO A 351 23.64 -27.48 -37.54
CA PRO A 351 23.27 -28.88 -37.64
C PRO A 351 21.87 -29.16 -37.08
N SER A 352 21.28 -30.24 -37.62
CA SER A 352 19.96 -30.79 -37.33
C SER A 352 19.87 -31.44 -35.94
N VAL A 353 18.66 -31.41 -35.37
CA VAL A 353 18.34 -32.00 -34.07
C VAL A 353 17.59 -33.32 -34.29
N ALA A 354 18.16 -34.42 -33.81
CA ALA A 354 17.47 -35.70 -33.64
C ALA A 354 17.70 -36.23 -32.22
N GLY A 355 16.62 -36.70 -31.59
CA GLY A 355 16.67 -37.64 -30.46
C GLY A 355 16.42 -37.03 -29.08
N ALA A 356 15.16 -37.02 -28.62
CA ALA A 356 14.82 -36.93 -27.21
C ALA A 356 14.13 -38.23 -26.75
N LYS A 357 14.79 -38.95 -25.83
CA LYS A 357 14.27 -40.15 -25.16
C LYS A 357 13.21 -39.77 -24.12
N SER A 358 12.22 -40.64 -23.97
CA SER A 358 11.09 -40.50 -23.05
C SER A 358 11.51 -40.66 -21.57
N ILE A 359 10.87 -39.87 -20.70
CA ILE A 359 10.85 -40.09 -19.26
C ILE A 359 9.41 -40.46 -18.88
N ALA A 360 9.25 -41.58 -18.18
CA ALA A 360 7.97 -42.14 -17.78
C ALA A 360 7.21 -41.23 -16.79
N ARG A 361 5.90 -41.08 -17.02
CA ARG A 361 4.95 -40.36 -16.16
C ARG A 361 4.44 -41.26 -15.02
N GLU A 362 4.54 -40.80 -13.79
CA GLU A 362 3.77 -41.35 -12.67
C GLU A 362 2.26 -41.01 -12.80
N LYS A 363 1.40 -41.95 -12.38
CA LYS A 363 -0.07 -41.84 -12.43
C LYS A 363 -0.62 -40.86 -11.38
N PRO A 364 -1.61 -39.99 -11.70
CA PRO A 364 -2.21 -39.07 -10.73
C PRO A 364 -3.19 -39.78 -9.76
N ARG A 365 -3.10 -39.46 -8.47
CA ARG A 365 -4.01 -39.92 -7.40
C ARG A 365 -5.36 -39.20 -7.47
N ARG A 366 -6.46 -39.95 -7.30
CA ARG A 366 -7.88 -39.54 -7.43
C ARG A 366 -8.29 -38.48 -6.38
N ALA A 367 -8.73 -37.30 -6.85
CA ALA A 367 -9.10 -36.11 -6.07
C ALA A 367 -10.43 -36.21 -5.31
N LEU A 368 -10.63 -35.35 -4.28
CA LEU A 368 -11.92 -35.12 -3.60
C LEU A 368 -12.96 -34.58 -4.60
N SER A 369 -14.25 -34.88 -4.38
CA SER A 369 -15.34 -34.27 -5.15
C SER A 369 -15.35 -32.74 -4.95
N PRO A 370 -15.78 -31.95 -5.95
CA PRO A 370 -15.90 -30.50 -5.81
C PRO A 370 -16.79 -30.12 -4.61
N LEU A 371 -16.56 -28.95 -4.02
CA LEU A 371 -17.48 -28.39 -3.01
C LEU A 371 -18.80 -28.02 -3.69
N PRO A 372 -19.95 -28.15 -3.00
CA PRO A 372 -21.23 -27.61 -3.46
C PRO A 372 -21.13 -26.11 -3.79
N SER A 373 -22.05 -25.64 -4.63
CA SER A 373 -22.24 -24.21 -4.91
C SER A 373 -22.61 -23.46 -3.62
N VAL A 374 -22.31 -22.16 -3.59
CA VAL A 374 -22.72 -21.29 -2.48
C VAL A 374 -24.23 -21.14 -2.51
N THR A 375 -24.89 -21.43 -1.38
CA THR A 375 -26.35 -21.29 -1.20
C THR A 375 -26.71 -20.12 -0.29
N ASP A 376 -25.79 -19.69 0.58
CA ASP A 376 -25.93 -18.54 1.47
C ASP A 376 -24.87 -17.49 1.10
N HIS A 377 -25.32 -16.32 0.64
CA HIS A 377 -24.42 -15.25 0.20
C HIS A 377 -23.83 -14.44 1.37
N THR A 378 -24.46 -14.53 2.55
CA THR A 378 -24.00 -13.87 3.78
C THR A 378 -23.07 -14.74 4.60
N ASP A 379 -23.12 -16.07 4.42
CA ASP A 379 -22.16 -17.03 4.95
C ASP A 379 -21.76 -18.07 3.88
N PRO A 380 -20.82 -17.73 2.97
CA PRO A 380 -20.52 -18.52 1.77
C PRO A 380 -19.97 -19.93 2.01
N GLN A 381 -19.62 -20.29 3.24
CA GLN A 381 -19.14 -21.64 3.58
C GLN A 381 -20.21 -22.54 4.18
N LYS A 382 -21.37 -21.98 4.55
CA LYS A 382 -22.45 -22.69 5.22
C LYS A 382 -23.01 -23.81 4.33
N GLY A 383 -23.08 -25.02 4.88
CA GLY A 383 -23.59 -26.21 4.23
C GLY A 383 -22.66 -26.86 3.19
N ARG A 384 -21.46 -26.31 2.93
CA ARG A 384 -20.58 -26.80 1.85
C ARG A 384 -19.67 -27.96 2.25
N PHE A 385 -19.56 -28.23 3.55
CA PHE A 385 -18.68 -29.25 4.14
C PHE A 385 -19.48 -30.35 4.85
N GLY A 386 -20.81 -30.30 4.75
CA GLY A 386 -21.73 -31.30 5.26
C GLY A 386 -22.15 -31.09 6.71
N GLY A 387 -22.02 -29.85 7.23
CA GLY A 387 -22.70 -29.39 8.45
C GLY A 387 -22.27 -30.01 9.78
N MET A 388 -21.23 -30.85 9.81
CA MET A 388 -20.81 -31.58 11.02
C MET A 388 -19.40 -31.18 11.44
N SER A 389 -19.24 -30.77 12.70
CA SER A 389 -17.94 -30.45 13.29
C SER A 389 -17.16 -31.69 13.72
N LEU A 390 -17.82 -32.85 13.82
CA LEU A 390 -17.24 -34.15 14.12
C LEU A 390 -17.58 -35.15 13.01
N ARG A 391 -16.57 -35.72 12.35
CA ARG A 391 -16.73 -36.78 11.34
C ARG A 391 -15.50 -37.65 11.30
N ASP A 392 -15.67 -38.96 11.12
CA ASP A 392 -14.58 -39.95 11.02
C ASP A 392 -13.52 -39.80 12.13
N ARG A 393 -13.99 -39.63 13.38
CA ARG A 393 -13.18 -39.42 14.59
C ARG A 393 -12.29 -38.18 14.55
N CYS A 394 -12.56 -37.23 13.67
CA CYS A 394 -11.89 -35.94 13.58
C CYS A 394 -12.85 -34.83 13.97
N GLU A 395 -12.42 -33.96 14.88
CA GLU A 395 -13.23 -32.91 15.48
C GLU A 395 -12.64 -31.54 15.14
N LEU A 396 -13.48 -30.61 14.70
CA LEU A 396 -13.21 -29.19 14.49
C LEU A 396 -13.87 -28.39 15.62
N THR A 397 -13.07 -27.70 16.42
CA THR A 397 -13.53 -26.82 17.51
C THR A 397 -13.01 -25.40 17.33
N ALA A 398 -13.65 -24.44 18.00
CA ALA A 398 -13.19 -23.06 18.08
C ALA A 398 -13.26 -22.54 19.52
N GLU A 399 -12.29 -21.71 19.90
CA GLU A 399 -12.32 -20.84 21.08
C GLU A 399 -12.42 -19.39 20.60
N VAL A 400 -13.29 -18.59 21.22
CA VAL A 400 -13.50 -17.18 20.86
C VAL A 400 -13.39 -16.32 22.11
N THR A 401 -12.49 -15.33 22.10
CA THR A 401 -12.28 -14.37 23.19
C THR A 401 -12.28 -12.95 22.65
N ALA A 402 -12.74 -11.97 23.43
CA ALA A 402 -12.61 -10.56 23.06
C ALA A 402 -11.12 -10.20 22.91
N SER A 403 -10.79 -9.46 21.87
CA SER A 403 -9.40 -9.06 21.63
C SER A 403 -8.98 -7.97 22.61
N ALA A 404 -7.79 -8.13 23.20
CA ALA A 404 -7.22 -7.13 24.13
C ALA A 404 -6.64 -5.89 23.42
N HIS A 405 -6.59 -5.90 22.09
CA HIS A 405 -5.89 -4.90 21.29
C HIS A 405 -6.80 -4.12 20.33
N ASP A 406 -7.97 -4.65 20.02
CA ASP A 406 -8.91 -4.07 19.05
C ASP A 406 -10.34 -4.17 19.59
N ASP A 407 -10.89 -3.03 20.02
CA ASP A 407 -12.27 -2.94 20.53
C ASP A 407 -13.27 -3.43 19.47
N GLY A 408 -14.16 -4.34 19.87
CA GLY A 408 -15.17 -4.94 18.99
C GLY A 408 -14.68 -6.09 18.11
N TRP A 409 -13.40 -6.49 18.20
CA TRP A 409 -12.84 -7.65 17.51
C TRP A 409 -12.60 -8.83 18.47
N TYR A 410 -12.57 -10.04 17.90
CA TYR A 410 -12.44 -11.28 18.66
C TYR A 410 -11.29 -12.14 18.13
N ASP A 411 -10.48 -12.65 19.05
CA ASP A 411 -9.48 -13.68 18.78
C ASP A 411 -10.18 -15.04 18.67
N VAL A 412 -10.08 -15.66 17.50
CA VAL A 412 -10.67 -16.96 17.18
C VAL A 412 -9.57 -17.98 16.94
N ARG A 413 -9.57 -19.03 17.77
CA ARG A 413 -8.65 -20.17 17.65
C ARG A 413 -9.40 -21.41 17.23
N PHE A 414 -9.19 -21.85 15.99
CA PHE A 414 -9.67 -23.15 15.49
C PHE A 414 -8.69 -24.26 15.82
N ARG A 415 -9.22 -25.44 16.14
CA ARG A 415 -8.45 -26.68 16.33
C ARG A 415 -9.12 -27.84 15.63
N VAL A 416 -8.34 -28.57 14.83
CA VAL A 416 -8.72 -29.89 14.31
C VAL A 416 -7.85 -30.95 14.97
N ARG A 417 -8.48 -31.99 15.55
CA ARG A 417 -7.79 -33.11 16.20
C ARG A 417 -8.52 -34.42 15.95
N SER A 418 -7.84 -35.54 16.17
CA SER A 418 -8.56 -36.81 16.34
C SER A 418 -9.06 -36.95 17.78
N ILE A 419 -10.26 -37.50 17.96
CA ILE A 419 -10.78 -37.91 19.27
C ILE A 419 -10.26 -39.29 19.71
N ASP A 420 -9.58 -40.02 18.82
CA ASP A 420 -8.95 -41.31 19.10
C ASP A 420 -7.47 -41.08 19.46
N ALA A 421 -7.14 -41.21 20.76
CA ALA A 421 -5.79 -40.95 21.26
C ALA A 421 -4.73 -41.87 20.65
N ALA A 422 -5.11 -43.07 20.19
CA ALA A 422 -4.20 -44.00 19.52
C ALA A 422 -3.90 -43.59 18.06
N ARG A 423 -4.67 -42.65 17.49
CA ARG A 423 -4.57 -42.21 16.09
C ARG A 423 -4.52 -40.68 16.00
N PRO A 424 -3.45 -40.04 16.48
CA PRO A 424 -3.31 -38.59 16.44
C PRO A 424 -3.38 -38.06 15.00
N LEU A 425 -3.91 -36.84 14.84
CA LEU A 425 -4.01 -36.21 13.53
C LEU A 425 -2.61 -36.03 12.93
N LYS A 426 -2.43 -36.55 11.72
CA LYS A 426 -1.22 -36.37 10.91
C LYS A 426 -1.58 -35.67 9.60
N GLY A 427 -0.62 -34.95 9.05
CA GLY A 427 -0.77 -34.36 7.72
C GLY A 427 -1.33 -32.93 7.72
N LYS A 428 -1.94 -32.55 6.61
CA LYS A 428 -2.38 -31.16 6.37
C LYS A 428 -3.89 -31.02 6.43
N VAL A 429 -4.34 -29.94 7.09
CA VAL A 429 -5.74 -29.50 7.13
C VAL A 429 -5.85 -28.20 6.36
N ARG A 430 -6.80 -28.12 5.41
CA ARG A 430 -7.17 -26.87 4.75
C ARG A 430 -8.44 -26.32 5.39
N PHE A 431 -8.31 -25.21 6.10
CA PHE A 431 -9.44 -24.41 6.55
C PHE A 431 -9.99 -23.56 5.41
N HIS A 432 -11.30 -23.44 5.32
CA HIS A 432 -12.06 -22.58 4.42
C HIS A 432 -12.87 -21.61 5.29
N LEU A 433 -12.39 -20.38 5.38
CA LEU A 433 -12.94 -19.25 6.12
C LEU A 433 -13.90 -18.46 5.24
N HIS A 434 -14.59 -17.49 5.84
CA HIS A 434 -15.40 -16.52 5.11
C HIS A 434 -14.58 -15.77 4.03
N ASP A 435 -15.22 -15.38 2.92
CA ASP A 435 -14.53 -14.78 1.77
C ASP A 435 -14.03 -13.35 2.04
N THR A 436 -14.46 -12.72 3.14
CA THR A 436 -13.92 -11.44 3.64
C THR A 436 -12.49 -11.56 4.16
N PHE A 437 -12.02 -12.77 4.50
CA PHE A 437 -10.64 -12.98 4.91
C PHE A 437 -9.70 -12.94 3.70
N HIS A 438 -8.60 -12.19 3.80
CA HIS A 438 -7.57 -12.09 2.75
C HIS A 438 -7.00 -13.45 2.28
N THR A 439 -7.04 -14.46 3.14
CA THR A 439 -6.72 -15.85 2.81
C THR A 439 -7.85 -16.74 3.30
N PRO A 440 -8.94 -16.88 2.52
CA PRO A 440 -10.08 -17.65 2.97
C PRO A 440 -9.73 -19.15 3.02
N LYS A 441 -8.76 -19.59 2.22
CA LYS A 441 -8.23 -20.97 2.30
C LYS A 441 -6.86 -20.99 2.96
N ARG A 442 -6.74 -21.60 4.13
CA ARG A 442 -5.47 -21.71 4.88
C ARG A 442 -5.11 -23.17 5.12
N VAL A 443 -3.89 -23.56 4.77
CA VAL A 443 -3.40 -24.93 4.99
C VAL A 443 -2.48 -24.94 6.20
N VAL A 444 -2.84 -25.73 7.21
CA VAL A 444 -2.06 -25.93 8.44
C VAL A 444 -1.62 -27.38 8.51
N THR A 445 -0.34 -27.61 8.82
CA THR A 445 0.17 -28.96 9.12
C THR A 445 -0.07 -29.27 10.59
N ALA A 446 -0.65 -30.44 10.88
CA ALA A 446 -0.85 -30.89 12.25
C ALA A 446 0.49 -31.04 12.98
N LYS A 447 0.58 -30.48 14.19
CA LYS A 447 1.71 -30.61 15.12
C LYS A 447 1.18 -31.20 16.41
N ASN A 448 1.89 -32.18 16.97
CA ASN A 448 1.48 -32.87 18.20
C ASN A 448 0.03 -33.39 18.16
N GLY A 449 -0.43 -33.88 16.99
CA GLY A 449 -1.78 -34.41 16.82
C GLY A 449 -2.88 -33.37 16.64
N VAL A 450 -2.55 -32.08 16.54
CA VAL A 450 -3.52 -30.98 16.39
C VAL A 450 -3.13 -30.03 15.27
N ALA A 451 -4.08 -29.63 14.44
CA ALA A 451 -3.92 -28.51 13.50
C ALA A 451 -4.64 -27.29 14.06
N SER A 452 -3.88 -26.24 14.38
CA SER A 452 -4.39 -25.01 15.01
C SER A 452 -4.28 -23.81 14.07
N LEU A 453 -5.33 -23.01 14.01
CA LEU A 453 -5.36 -21.77 13.24
C LEU A 453 -5.93 -20.63 14.11
N GLU A 454 -5.18 -19.55 14.25
CA GLU A 454 -5.61 -18.36 14.98
C GLU A 454 -5.82 -17.18 14.01
N LEU A 455 -6.85 -16.37 14.27
CA LEU A 455 -7.15 -15.15 13.52
C LEU A 455 -8.05 -14.20 14.31
N LEU A 456 -8.15 -12.96 13.86
CA LEU A 456 -9.13 -11.98 14.34
C LEU A 456 -10.38 -11.99 13.48
N ALA A 457 -11.56 -11.89 14.10
CA ALA A 457 -12.85 -11.78 13.43
C ALA A 457 -13.75 -10.77 14.14
N TYR A 458 -14.57 -10.04 13.37
CA TYR A 458 -15.54 -9.09 13.90
C TYR A 458 -16.86 -9.76 14.33
N GLY A 459 -17.30 -10.76 13.57
CA GLY A 459 -18.56 -11.46 13.75
C GLY A 459 -18.45 -12.93 13.38
N ALA A 460 -19.53 -13.68 13.64
CA ALA A 460 -19.57 -15.12 13.44
C ALA A 460 -19.70 -15.48 11.95
N PHE A 461 -19.11 -16.60 11.57
CA PHE A 461 -19.18 -17.15 10.22
C PHE A 461 -19.01 -18.67 10.26
N THR A 462 -19.39 -19.37 9.19
CA THR A 462 -19.15 -20.81 9.08
C THR A 462 -17.73 -21.08 8.56
N VAL A 463 -17.01 -21.97 9.23
CA VAL A 463 -15.70 -22.46 8.78
C VAL A 463 -15.81 -23.91 8.30
N GLY A 464 -15.19 -24.21 7.16
CA GLY A 464 -14.96 -25.58 6.70
C GLY A 464 -13.53 -26.03 6.98
N ALA A 465 -13.31 -27.32 7.21
CA ALA A 465 -11.97 -27.92 7.28
C ALA A 465 -11.89 -29.20 6.45
N GLU A 466 -10.90 -29.29 5.56
CA GLU A 466 -10.59 -30.47 4.74
C GLU A 466 -9.29 -31.12 5.19
N LEU A 467 -9.35 -32.36 5.67
CA LEU A 467 -8.17 -33.17 5.94
C LEU A 467 -7.65 -33.74 4.62
N LEU A 468 -6.52 -33.24 4.13
CA LEU A 468 -6.04 -33.53 2.78
C LEU A 468 -5.62 -35.00 2.59
N ASP A 469 -5.16 -35.64 3.67
CA ASP A 469 -4.68 -37.02 3.65
C ASP A 469 -5.79 -38.03 3.99
N ALA A 470 -6.79 -37.63 4.79
CA ALA A 470 -7.89 -38.48 5.23
C ALA A 470 -9.18 -38.29 4.41
N LYS A 471 -9.24 -37.29 3.52
CA LYS A 471 -10.42 -36.94 2.70
C LYS A 471 -11.69 -36.65 3.52
N VAL A 472 -11.53 -36.22 4.77
CA VAL A 472 -12.63 -35.82 5.67
C VAL A 472 -12.92 -34.34 5.52
N ARG A 473 -14.20 -33.98 5.49
CA ARG A 473 -14.70 -32.59 5.58
C ARG A 473 -15.42 -32.39 6.91
N LEU A 474 -15.10 -31.28 7.57
CA LEU A 474 -15.72 -30.82 8.81
C LEU A 474 -16.28 -29.41 8.59
N GLU A 475 -17.35 -29.06 9.30
CA GLU A 475 -17.99 -27.75 9.25
C GLU A 475 -18.31 -27.27 10.66
N LEU A 476 -18.09 -25.99 10.95
CA LEU A 476 -18.46 -25.39 12.23
C LEU A 476 -19.05 -23.99 11.99
N ASP A 477 -20.32 -23.84 12.34
CA ASP A 477 -21.02 -22.54 12.36
C ASP A 477 -20.76 -21.84 13.70
N LEU A 478 -19.97 -20.76 13.67
CA LEU A 478 -19.60 -20.02 14.87
C LEU A 478 -20.78 -19.32 15.56
N ALA A 479 -21.88 -19.04 14.84
CA ALA A 479 -23.06 -18.40 15.43
C ALA A 479 -23.79 -19.34 16.39
N THR A 480 -23.59 -20.65 16.25
CA THR A 480 -24.18 -21.70 17.11
C THR A 480 -23.35 -22.01 18.37
N LEU A 481 -22.12 -21.47 18.45
CA LEU A 481 -21.16 -21.80 19.50
C LEU A 481 -21.52 -21.10 20.83
N LYS A 482 -22.28 -21.75 21.72
CA LYS A 482 -22.76 -21.16 22.99
C LYS A 482 -21.65 -20.55 23.88
N SER A 483 -20.41 -21.03 23.77
CA SER A 483 -19.26 -20.50 24.51
C SER A 483 -18.71 -19.19 23.95
N ALA A 484 -19.08 -18.79 22.73
CA ALA A 484 -18.64 -17.53 22.15
C ALA A 484 -19.48 -16.33 22.68
N PRO A 485 -18.86 -15.15 22.82
CA PRO A 485 -19.56 -13.93 23.25
C PRO A 485 -20.83 -13.66 22.44
N ARG A 486 -21.90 -13.20 23.10
CA ARG A 486 -23.20 -12.99 22.46
C ARG A 486 -23.12 -12.01 21.29
N GLU A 487 -22.39 -10.91 21.47
CA GLU A 487 -22.21 -9.88 20.45
C GLU A 487 -21.50 -10.43 19.21
N PHE A 488 -20.44 -11.22 19.40
CA PHE A 488 -19.76 -11.93 18.31
C PHE A 488 -20.70 -12.84 17.50
N ARG A 489 -21.65 -13.52 18.17
CA ARG A 489 -22.59 -14.43 17.49
C ARG A 489 -23.72 -13.72 16.74
N LEU A 490 -23.97 -12.45 17.06
CA LEU A 490 -25.04 -11.64 16.46
C LEU A 490 -24.52 -10.66 15.40
N ASN A 491 -23.23 -10.34 15.44
CA ASN A 491 -22.48 -9.67 14.37
C ASN A 491 -22.20 -10.63 13.22
#